data_AF-X0UZ80-F1
#
_entry.id   AF-X0UZ80-F1
#
_cell.length_a   1.000
_cell.length_b   1.000
_cell.length_c   1.000
_cell.angle_alpha   90.00
_cell.angle_beta   90.00
_cell.angle_gamma   90.00
#
_symmetry.space_group_name_H-M   'P 1'
#
loop_
_entity.id
_entity.type
_entity.pdbx_description
1 polymer ?
#
loop_
_entity_poly.entity_id
_entity_poly.type
_entity_poly.pdbx_seq_one_letter_code
_entity_poly.pdbx_strand_id
1 'polypeptide(L)' 'MTKRKFKVPHTLVILFGMVVLAQVLTYVIPAGSFDRVEITAGRLQVVPGSFHFTETPALSPLACLTAIPKG' A
#
# COMPACT_ATOMS: atom_id res chain seq x y z
N MET A 1 33.51 10.49 -26.04
CA MET A 1 32.72 10.84 -24.83
C MET A 1 31.73 9.70 -24.57
N THR A 2 31.76 9.18 -23.34
CA THR A 2 31.33 7.84 -22.91
C THR A 2 29.92 7.45 -23.35
N LYS A 3 29.81 6.39 -24.16
CA LYS A 3 28.54 5.73 -24.51
C LYS A 3 27.95 5.16 -23.23
N ARG A 4 26.91 5.80 -22.70
CA ARG A 4 26.12 5.31 -21.56
C ARG A 4 25.41 4.03 -22.02
N LYS A 5 26.05 2.87 -21.84
CA LYS A 5 25.40 1.57 -22.03
C LYS A 5 24.32 1.49 -20.97
N PHE A 6 23.07 1.70 -21.37
CA PHE A 6 21.90 1.46 -20.55
C PHE A 6 21.82 -0.06 -20.33
N LYS A 7 22.60 -0.57 -19.36
CA LYS A 7 22.41 -1.92 -18.85
C LYS A 7 21.05 -1.91 -18.21
N VAL A 8 20.14 -2.77 -18.69
CA VAL A 8 18.88 -3.04 -18.01
C VAL A 8 19.24 -3.31 -16.55
N PRO A 9 18.79 -2.46 -15.61
CA PRO A 9 19.10 -2.66 -14.21
C PRO A 9 18.60 -4.05 -13.84
N HIS A 10 19.37 -4.78 -13.04
CA HIS A 10 18.96 -6.09 -12.53
C HIS A 10 17.50 -6.02 -12.07
N THR A 11 16.72 -7.07 -12.32
CA THR A 11 15.30 -7.19 -11.92
C THR A 11 14.99 -6.69 -10.51
N LEU A 12 15.89 -6.93 -9.54
CA LEU A 12 15.81 -6.41 -8.17
C LEU A 12 15.73 -4.87 -8.08
N VAL A 13 16.47 -4.15 -8.92
CA VAL A 13 16.46 -2.67 -8.93
C VAL A 13 15.13 -2.15 -9.47
N ILE A 14 14.57 -2.81 -10.48
CA ILE A 14 13.25 -2.46 -11.04
C ILE A 14 12.16 -2.70 -9.98
N LEU A 15 12.18 -3.88 -9.35
CA LEU A 15 11.25 -4.22 -8.27
C LEU A 15 11.36 -3.23 -7.10
N PHE A 16 12.58 -2.90 -6.67
CA PHE A 16 12.80 -1.91 -5.62
C PHE A 16 12.24 -0.54 -6.00
N GLY A 17 12.46 -0.09 -7.24
CA GLY A 17 11.87 1.15 -7.75
C GLY A 17 10.34 1.14 -7.72
N MET A 18 9.70 0.01 -8.07
CA MET A 18 8.24 -0.14 -8.00
C MET A 18 7.72 -0.07 -6.55
N VAL A 19 8.43 -0.66 -5.59
CA VAL A 19 8.06 -0.60 -4.16
C VAL A 19 8.16 0.83 -3.63
N VAL A 20 9.24 1.55 -3.97
CA VAL A 20 9.40 2.96 -3.59
C VAL A 20 8.29 3.82 -4.19
N LEU A 21 7.95 3.60 -5.46
CA LEU A 21 6.85 4.32 -6.11
C LEU A 21 5.50 4.04 -5.43
N ALA A 22 5.22 2.79 -5.09
CA ALA A 22 4.00 2.40 -4.38
C ALA A 22 3.90 3.07 -3.00
N GLN A 23 5.00 3.09 -2.24
CA GLN A 23 5.07 3.78 -0.93
C GLN A 23 4.78 5.27 -1.06
N VAL A 24 5.28 5.94 -2.10
CA VAL A 24 4.98 7.35 -2.35
C VAL A 24 3.50 7.55 -2.65
N LEU A 25 2.90 6.66 -3.45
CA LEU A 25 1.47 6.68 -3.76
C LEU A 25 0.59 6.51 -2.51
N THR A 26 1.03 5.76 -1.52
CA THR A 26 0.32 5.58 -0.24
C THR A 26 0.15 6.87 0.56
N TYR A 27 1.00 7.89 0.34
CA TYR A 27 0.80 9.20 0.96
C TYR A 27 -0.23 10.07 0.23
N VAL A 28 -0.49 9.79 -1.05
CA VAL A 28 -1.44 10.55 -1.88
C VAL A 28 -2.85 9.96 -1.76
N ILE A 29 -2.96 8.63 -1.61
CA ILE A 29 -4.23 7.92 -1.55
C ILE A 29 -4.55 7.56 -0.08
N PRO A 30 -5.50 8.25 0.58
CA PRO A 30 -5.92 7.92 1.94
C PRO A 30 -6.59 6.55 1.98
N ALA A 31 -6.40 5.80 3.07
CA ALA A 31 -7.04 4.50 3.19
C ALA A 31 -8.55 4.67 3.43
N GLY A 32 -9.35 3.99 2.62
CA GLY A 32 -10.79 3.87 2.84
C GLY A 32 -11.12 2.60 3.61
N SER A 33 -12.13 2.67 4.47
CA SER A 33 -12.66 1.49 5.16
C SER A 33 -14.18 1.41 5.01
N PHE A 34 -14.71 0.20 5.16
CA PHE A 34 -16.14 -0.06 5.19
C PHE A 34 -16.54 -0.52 6.58
N ASP A 35 -17.61 0.07 7.11
CA ASP A 35 -18.22 -0.39 8.35
C ASP A 35 -18.70 -1.84 8.23
N ARG A 36 -18.41 -2.62 9.27
CA ARG A 36 -18.85 -4.01 9.41
C ARG A 36 -19.82 -4.08 10.58
N VAL A 37 -21.00 -4.62 10.34
CA VAL A 37 -22.02 -4.83 11.38
C VAL A 37 -22.18 -6.32 11.61
N GLU A 38 -22.25 -6.74 12.87
CA GLU A 38 -22.59 -8.12 13.23
C GLU A 38 -24.08 -8.37 12.96
N ILE A 39 -24.36 -9.29 12.05
CA ILE A 39 -25.70 -9.85 11.89
C ILE A 39 -25.89 -10.95 12.94
N THR A 40 -27.14 -11.17 13.34
CA THR A 40 -27.70 -12.12 14.34
C THR A 40 -27.17 -13.58 14.29
N ALA A 41 -26.27 -13.92 13.36
CA ALA A 41 -25.63 -15.22 13.22
C ALA A 41 -24.09 -15.19 13.39
N GLY A 42 -23.53 -14.17 14.04
CA GLY A 42 -22.08 -14.05 14.28
C GLY A 42 -21.26 -13.80 13.01
N ARG A 43 -21.90 -13.28 11.94
CA ARG A 43 -21.22 -12.92 10.69
C ARG A 43 -21.13 -11.40 10.57
N LEU A 44 -19.91 -10.92 10.33
CA LEU A 44 -19.63 -9.53 9.98
C LEU A 44 -20.02 -9.30 8.53
N GLN A 45 -21.05 -8.47 8.30
CA GLN A 45 -21.42 -8.03 6.96
C GLN A 45 -20.99 -6.58 6.76
N VAL A 46 -20.34 -6.30 5.62
CA VAL A 46 -20.01 -4.94 5.20
C VAL A 46 -21.29 -4.21 4.80
N VAL A 47 -21.49 -2.99 5.32
CA VAL A 47 -22.65 -2.17 5.00
C VAL A 47 -22.45 -1.55 3.62
N PRO A 48 -23.32 -1.84 2.63
CA PRO A 48 -23.21 -1.24 1.31
C PRO A 48 -23.43 0.28 1.40
N GLY A 49 -22.50 1.06 0.86
CA GLY A 49 -22.57 2.53 0.87
C GLY A 49 -21.93 3.22 2.07
N SER A 50 -21.41 2.49 3.06
CA SER A 50 -20.73 3.05 4.24
C SER A 50 -19.22 3.26 4.03
N PHE A 51 -18.80 3.51 2.77
CA PHE A 51 -17.40 3.80 2.48
C PHE A 51 -17.04 5.15 3.12
N HIS A 52 -16.07 5.14 4.02
CA HIS A 52 -15.54 6.36 4.60
C HIS A 52 -14.02 6.35 4.53
N PHE A 53 -13.44 7.52 4.26
CA PHE A 53 -11.99 7.71 4.35
C PHE A 53 -11.62 7.66 5.84
N THR A 54 -10.79 6.70 6.20
CA THR A 54 -10.25 6.62 7.56
C THR A 54 -9.01 7.47 7.68
N GLU A 55 -8.86 8.16 8.80
CA GLU A 55 -7.59 8.78 9.18
C GLU A 55 -6.60 7.68 9.57
N THR A 56 -6.06 7.01 8.56
CA THR A 56 -4.90 6.16 8.77
C THR A 56 -3.69 7.07 8.94
N PRO A 57 -2.88 6.90 10.00
CA PRO A 57 -1.67 7.68 10.14
C PRO A 57 -0.79 7.46 8.90
N ALA A 58 -0.25 8.55 8.36
CA ALA A 58 0.67 8.49 7.21
C ALA A 58 1.76 7.44 7.48
N LEU A 59 1.78 6.38 6.68
CA LEU A 59 2.67 5.25 6.87
C LEU A 59 4.11 5.73 6.75
N SER A 60 4.92 5.60 7.80
CA SER A 60 6.31 6.05 7.82
C SER A 60 7.12 5.44 6.64
N PRO A 61 8.16 6.09 6.09
CA PRO A 61 8.90 5.58 4.93
C PRO A 61 9.50 4.18 5.14
N LEU A 62 9.80 3.81 6.39
CA LEU A 62 10.29 2.49 6.80
C LEU A 62 9.17 1.44 6.98
N ALA A 63 7.90 1.84 6.93
CA ALA A 63 6.77 0.94 7.07
C ALA A 63 6.78 -0.12 5.96
N CYS A 64 7.09 0.26 4.71
CA CYS A 64 7.25 -0.68 3.60
C CYS A 64 8.30 -1.77 3.89
N LEU A 65 9.39 -1.44 4.58
CA LEU A 65 10.42 -2.41 4.94
C LEU A 65 9.94 -3.37 6.05
N THR A 66 9.15 -2.87 7.00
CA THR A 66 8.58 -3.68 8.10
C THR A 66 7.31 -4.43 7.73
N ALA A 67 6.66 -4.10 6.61
CA ALA A 67 5.50 -4.82 6.10
C ALA A 67 5.90 -6.23 5.62
N ILE A 68 7.09 -6.37 5.03
CA ILE A 68 7.62 -7.67 4.56
C ILE A 68 7.69 -8.72 5.69
N PRO A 69 8.23 -8.42 6.88
CA PRO A 69 8.21 -9.37 8.00
C PRO A 69 6.88 -9.46 8.75
N LYS A 70 5.98 -8.47 8.64
CA LYS A 70 4.72 -8.45 9.39
C LYS A 70 3.54 -9.14 8.68
N GLY A 71 3.61 -9.33 7.36
CA GLY A 71 2.59 -10.04 6.57
C GLY A 71 1.38 -9.17 6.29
#